data_AF-A0A543GJD0-F1
#
_entry.id   AF-A0A543GJD0-F1
#
_cell.length_a   1.000
_cell.length_b   1.000
_cell.length_c   1.000
_cell.angle_alpha   90.00
_cell.angle_beta   90.00
_cell.angle_gamma   90.00
#
_symmetry.space_group_name_H-M   'P 1'
#
loop_
_entity.id
_entity.type
_entity.pdbx_description
1 polymer ?
#
loop_
_entity_poly.entity_id
_entity_poly.type
_entity_poly.pdbx_seq_one_letter_code
_entity_poly.pdbx_strand_id
1 'polypeptide(L)'
;MARPKRVPFSPHLREYRLQHGTQEEVAERIGITAEMVRRHERGISRPSPVYQRAYKELYLASEVELGLRPDPHRNEPDRTAGTAPNRDPATLRSGPLELRMATFLGNDDLADIKSSMQAMVSLDNRHGGAELTRLGGRLFRSLHESIGTGAHQPSIRKDLIATAGELAEITGWLAYDADEHDLVRRMNQEALYFTRLAGDTSIELLTLQNASMHAGFLNRPHEALDIANSVLDGSYHLTPRVRALFLIRKARALAQGGDASALQLIKEARSLYEDGTSATDPAWAWWIDERELQWHEAMCRQALGDTGQALDHFELSVEATPPHETRSQYLHRAYLLKAQTLSRSWDAAAETIKQLRPLTLQVASNRSMRIIRDALSTASEVDGNRIPGIIHDEGEHLRRVLDDSAL
;
A
#
# COMPACT_ATOMS: atom_id res chain seq x y z
N MET A 1 -19.44 -4.34 4.11
CA MET A 1 -19.57 -5.04 2.81
C MET A 1 -19.02 -6.44 2.99
N ALA A 2 -19.82 -7.50 2.80
CA ALA A 2 -19.28 -8.86 2.83
C ALA A 2 -18.42 -9.07 1.57
N ARG A 3 -17.17 -9.55 1.74
CA ARG A 3 -16.24 -9.83 0.64
C ARG A 3 -16.92 -10.71 -0.43
N PRO A 4 -16.76 -10.44 -1.73
CA PRO A 4 -17.00 -11.48 -2.73
C PRO A 4 -16.11 -12.68 -2.39
N LYS A 5 -16.70 -13.86 -2.23
CA LYS A 5 -15.94 -15.09 -1.99
C LYS A 5 -14.96 -15.26 -3.17
N ARG A 6 -13.65 -15.21 -2.88
CA ARG A 6 -12.61 -15.54 -3.87
C ARG A 6 -12.95 -16.91 -4.47
N VAL A 7 -12.95 -17.00 -5.80
CA VAL A 7 -13.06 -18.29 -6.47
C VAL A 7 -11.87 -19.14 -6.00
N PRO A 8 -12.08 -20.36 -5.47
CA PRO A 8 -11.01 -21.22 -5.02
C PRO A 8 -9.99 -21.41 -6.15
N PHE A 9 -8.72 -21.10 -5.87
CA PHE A 9 -7.62 -21.35 -6.77
C PHE A 9 -7.04 -22.73 -6.44
N SER A 10 -7.32 -23.71 -7.29
CA SER A 10 -6.86 -25.10 -7.11
C SER A 10 -5.93 -25.48 -8.28
N PRO A 11 -4.62 -25.17 -8.17
CA PRO A 11 -3.66 -25.52 -9.19
C PRO A 11 -3.32 -27.01 -9.17
N HIS A 12 -3.01 -27.59 -10.33
CA HIS A 12 -2.57 -28.98 -10.48
C HIS A 12 -1.04 -29.11 -10.57
N LEU A 13 -0.30 -28.02 -10.29
CA LEU A 13 1.16 -27.95 -10.46
C LEU A 13 1.92 -29.07 -9.76
N ARG A 14 1.44 -29.55 -8.60
CA ARG A 14 2.09 -30.63 -7.84
C ARG A 14 2.13 -31.95 -8.59
N GLU A 15 1.08 -32.26 -9.34
CA GLU A 15 0.95 -33.50 -10.11
C GLU A 15 1.99 -33.54 -11.24
N TYR A 16 2.17 -32.40 -11.91
CA TYR A 16 3.19 -32.23 -12.94
C TYR A 16 4.60 -32.21 -12.35
N ARG A 17 4.82 -31.49 -11.23
CA ARG A 17 6.13 -31.44 -10.58
C ARG A 17 6.64 -32.83 -10.18
N LEU A 18 5.77 -33.71 -9.68
CA LEU A 18 6.15 -35.09 -9.32
C LEU A 18 6.77 -35.88 -10.48
N GLN A 19 6.49 -35.51 -11.73
CA GLN A 19 7.03 -36.13 -12.94
C GLN A 19 8.32 -35.44 -13.45
N HIS A 20 8.66 -34.27 -12.92
CA HIS A 20 9.70 -33.37 -13.46
C HIS A 20 10.84 -33.04 -12.49
N GLY A 21 10.77 -33.49 -11.24
CA GLY A 21 11.83 -33.34 -10.24
C GLY A 21 11.35 -32.95 -8.85
N THR A 22 12.28 -32.66 -7.95
CA THR A 22 11.98 -32.09 -6.62
C THR A 22 11.48 -30.63 -6.72
N GLN A 23 11.03 -30.05 -5.61
CA GLN A 23 10.63 -28.64 -5.59
C GLN A 23 11.84 -27.73 -5.85
N GLU A 24 13.02 -28.14 -5.38
CA GLU A 24 14.30 -27.47 -5.58
C GLU A 24 14.74 -27.49 -7.05
N GLU A 25 14.66 -28.65 -7.71
CA GLU A 25 15.03 -28.79 -9.13
C GLU A 25 14.08 -28.00 -10.04
N VAL A 26 12.78 -27.98 -9.73
CA VAL A 26 11.80 -27.17 -10.46
C VAL A 26 12.01 -25.67 -10.20
N ALA A 27 12.31 -25.29 -8.96
CA ALA A 27 12.61 -23.92 -8.60
C ALA A 27 13.82 -23.37 -9.36
N GLU A 28 14.90 -24.16 -9.43
CA GLU A 28 16.10 -23.81 -10.19
C GLU A 28 15.79 -23.63 -11.68
N ARG A 29 14.99 -24.52 -12.27
CA ARG A 29 14.61 -24.46 -13.70
C ARG A 29 13.70 -23.28 -14.04
N ILE A 30 12.85 -22.86 -13.10
CA ILE A 30 11.90 -21.75 -13.28
C ILE A 30 12.54 -20.40 -12.89
N GLY A 31 13.62 -20.40 -12.11
CA GLY A 31 14.23 -19.18 -11.57
C GLY A 31 13.45 -18.58 -10.40
N ILE A 32 12.79 -19.43 -9.60
CA ILE A 32 12.09 -19.06 -8.36
C ILE A 32 12.64 -19.87 -7.18
N THR A 33 12.13 -19.64 -5.97
CA THR A 33 12.53 -20.45 -4.81
C THR A 33 11.70 -21.74 -4.71
N ALA A 34 12.24 -22.78 -4.05
CA ALA A 34 11.50 -24.03 -3.77
C ALA A 34 10.23 -23.76 -2.94
N GLU A 35 10.28 -22.74 -2.09
CA GLU A 35 9.13 -22.26 -1.34
C GLU A 35 8.05 -21.68 -2.25
N MET A 36 8.40 -20.84 -3.23
CA MET A 36 7.45 -20.33 -4.22
C MET A 36 6.76 -21.48 -4.96
N VAL A 37 7.52 -22.48 -5.39
CA VAL A 37 6.95 -23.68 -6.03
C VAL A 37 5.93 -24.35 -5.12
N ARG A 38 6.28 -24.58 -3.85
CA ARG A 38 5.40 -25.21 -2.85
C ARG A 38 4.12 -24.40 -2.61
N ARG A 39 4.20 -23.07 -2.59
CA ARG A 39 3.04 -22.19 -2.40
C ARG A 39 2.12 -22.18 -3.61
N HIS A 40 2.70 -22.12 -4.81
CA HIS A 40 1.98 -22.26 -6.07
C HIS A 40 1.27 -23.62 -6.13
N GLU A 41 1.93 -24.72 -5.77
CA GLU A 41 1.33 -26.05 -5.72
C GLU A 41 0.15 -26.17 -4.74
N ARG A 42 0.17 -25.41 -3.64
CA ARG A 42 -0.87 -25.40 -2.61
C ARG A 42 -1.99 -24.39 -2.88
N GLY A 43 -1.91 -23.62 -3.96
CA GLY A 43 -2.87 -22.56 -4.27
C GLY A 43 -2.84 -21.38 -3.29
N ILE A 44 -1.74 -21.20 -2.55
CA ILE A 44 -1.59 -20.12 -1.57
C ILE A 44 -1.30 -18.78 -2.27
N SER A 45 -0.48 -18.81 -3.33
CA SER A 45 -0.22 -17.68 -4.24
C SER A 45 -0.49 -18.11 -5.68
N ARG A 46 -0.90 -17.17 -6.54
CA ARG A 46 -1.04 -17.45 -7.97
C ARG A 46 0.27 -17.10 -8.67
N PRO A 47 0.85 -18.02 -9.46
CA PRO A 47 2.05 -17.67 -10.21
C PRO A 47 1.78 -16.43 -11.07
N SER A 48 2.72 -15.48 -11.11
CA SER A 48 2.67 -14.34 -12.05
C SER A 48 2.61 -14.85 -13.50
N PRO A 49 2.14 -14.06 -14.49
CA PRO A 49 2.09 -14.50 -15.89
C PRO A 49 3.41 -15.07 -16.43
N VAL A 50 4.55 -14.58 -15.93
CA VAL A 50 5.88 -15.10 -16.25
C VAL A 50 6.05 -16.52 -15.72
N TYR A 51 5.76 -16.75 -14.45
CA TYR A 51 5.86 -18.09 -13.86
C TYR A 51 4.79 -19.04 -14.40
N GLN A 52 3.60 -18.55 -14.73
CA GLN A 52 2.60 -19.36 -15.45
C GLN A 52 3.17 -19.84 -16.79
N ARG A 53 3.83 -18.96 -17.55
CA ARG A 53 4.52 -19.35 -18.79
C ARG A 53 5.64 -20.34 -18.54
N ALA A 54 6.49 -20.10 -17.55
CA ALA A 54 7.58 -21.00 -17.19
C ALA A 54 7.06 -22.39 -16.79
N TYR A 55 5.96 -22.48 -16.02
CA TYR A 55 5.31 -23.75 -15.70
C TYR A 55 4.75 -24.45 -16.94
N LYS A 56 4.13 -23.71 -17.88
CA LYS A 56 3.61 -24.28 -19.14
C LYS A 56 4.73 -24.86 -19.99
N GLU A 57 5.83 -24.13 -20.13
CA GLU A 57 6.99 -24.55 -20.90
C GLU A 57 7.70 -25.73 -20.25
N LEU A 58 7.84 -25.70 -18.91
CA LEU A 58 8.46 -26.76 -18.14
C LEU A 58 7.67 -28.08 -18.21
N TYR A 59 6.35 -27.99 -18.06
CA TYR A 59 5.46 -29.15 -17.96
C TYR A 59 4.80 -29.54 -19.28
N LEU A 60 5.05 -28.76 -20.35
CA LEU A 60 4.42 -28.93 -21.66
C LEU A 60 2.88 -29.02 -21.57
N ALA A 61 2.29 -28.19 -20.71
CA ALA A 61 0.86 -28.21 -20.39
C ALA A 61 0.25 -26.80 -20.48
N SER A 62 -1.04 -26.72 -20.80
CA SER A 62 -1.79 -25.47 -20.88
C SER A 62 -2.15 -24.90 -19.50
N GLU A 63 -2.53 -23.62 -19.44
CA GLU A 63 -2.96 -22.98 -18.18
C GLU A 63 -4.20 -23.63 -17.57
N VAL A 64 -5.07 -24.20 -18.42
CA VAL A 64 -6.27 -24.91 -17.97
C VAL A 64 -5.88 -26.26 -17.35
N GLU A 65 -4.98 -27.01 -17.99
CA GLU A 65 -4.48 -28.29 -17.47
C GLU A 65 -3.71 -28.14 -16.15
N LEU A 66 -2.94 -27.05 -16.02
CA LEU A 66 -2.20 -26.72 -14.81
C LEU A 66 -3.08 -26.12 -13.69
N GLY A 67 -4.38 -25.90 -13.94
CA GLY A 67 -5.29 -25.26 -12.98
C GLY A 67 -4.97 -23.79 -12.69
N LEU A 68 -4.24 -23.13 -13.60
CA LEU A 68 -3.86 -21.71 -13.53
C LEU A 68 -5.00 -20.79 -14.01
N ARG A 69 -5.91 -21.33 -14.83
CA ARG A 69 -7.11 -20.64 -15.32
C ARG A 69 -8.35 -21.54 -15.21
N PRO A 70 -9.55 -20.99 -14.90
CA PRO A 70 -10.79 -21.76 -14.98
C PRO A 70 -11.01 -22.35 -16.38
N ASP A 71 -11.48 -23.59 -16.43
CA ASP A 71 -11.92 -24.24 -17.67
C ASP A 71 -13.28 -23.63 -18.10
N PRO A 72 -13.38 -22.98 -19.26
CA PRO A 72 -14.64 -22.41 -19.75
C PRO A 72 -15.72 -23.46 -20.04
N HIS A 73 -15.41 -24.76 -20.05
CA HIS A 73 -16.33 -25.85 -20.37
C HIS A 73 -16.77 -26.70 -19.17
N ARG A 74 -16.34 -26.38 -17.94
CA ARG A 74 -16.70 -27.13 -16.74
C ARG A 74 -17.96 -26.54 -16.07
N ASN A 75 -19.12 -27.16 -16.32
CA ASN A 75 -20.38 -26.82 -15.65
C ASN A 75 -20.31 -27.18 -14.14
N GLU A 76 -20.44 -26.20 -13.25
CA GLU A 76 -20.76 -26.42 -11.83
C GLU A 76 -22.29 -26.46 -11.63
N PRO A 77 -22.82 -27.27 -10.68
CA PRO A 77 -24.26 -27.34 -10.44
C PRO A 77 -24.80 -26.19 -9.56
N ASP A 78 -25.84 -25.57 -10.11
CA ASP A 78 -26.97 -24.80 -9.57
C ASP A 78 -26.87 -24.06 -8.22
N ARG A 79 -27.01 -22.72 -8.27
CA ARG A 79 -27.20 -21.82 -7.12
C ARG A 79 -28.58 -21.18 -7.23
N THR A 80 -29.51 -21.56 -6.35
CA THR A 80 -30.79 -20.88 -6.21
C THR A 80 -30.62 -19.49 -5.62
N ALA A 81 -31.24 -18.52 -6.29
CA ALA A 81 -31.17 -17.10 -6.07
C ALA A 81 -31.92 -16.61 -4.81
N GLY A 82 -31.36 -15.57 -4.20
CA GLY A 82 -32.06 -14.67 -3.27
C GLY A 82 -31.68 -13.24 -3.61
N THR A 83 -32.49 -12.59 -4.45
CA THR A 83 -32.30 -11.23 -4.93
C THR A 83 -32.76 -10.22 -3.86
N ALA A 84 -31.89 -9.29 -3.49
CA ALA A 84 -32.23 -8.09 -2.72
C ALA A 84 -31.54 -6.86 -3.37
N PRO A 85 -32.10 -5.65 -3.21
CA PRO A 85 -32.12 -4.64 -4.26
C PRO A 85 -30.82 -3.86 -4.39
N ASN A 86 -30.47 -3.57 -5.65
CA ASN A 86 -29.41 -2.67 -6.06
C ASN A 86 -29.70 -1.25 -5.54
N ARG A 87 -28.75 -0.66 -4.80
CA ARG A 87 -28.68 0.79 -4.58
C ARG A 87 -27.38 1.26 -5.18
N ASP A 88 -27.50 1.93 -6.33
CA ASP A 88 -26.41 2.62 -7.01
C ASP A 88 -25.79 3.70 -6.10
N PRO A 89 -24.48 3.68 -5.83
CA PRO A 89 -23.75 4.84 -5.33
C PRO A 89 -23.21 5.60 -6.54
N ALA A 90 -24.10 6.17 -7.36
CA ALA A 90 -23.72 6.94 -8.54
C ALA A 90 -24.60 8.18 -8.70
N THR A 91 -24.53 9.11 -7.75
CA THR A 91 -24.90 10.51 -7.99
C THR A 91 -24.08 11.45 -7.10
N LEU A 92 -22.76 11.50 -7.29
CA LEU A 92 -21.99 12.70 -6.96
C LEU A 92 -21.75 13.43 -8.27
N ARG A 93 -22.45 14.55 -8.44
CA ARG A 93 -22.33 15.41 -9.60
C ARG A 93 -20.88 15.85 -9.75
N SER A 94 -20.25 15.44 -10.84
CA SER A 94 -18.98 16.00 -11.33
C SER A 94 -19.24 17.41 -11.84
N GLY A 95 -19.24 18.40 -10.94
CA GLY A 95 -19.16 19.81 -11.28
C GLY A 95 -17.69 20.27 -11.25
N PRO A 96 -17.32 21.32 -12.00
CA PRO A 96 -16.01 21.95 -11.88
C PRO A 96 -15.81 22.46 -10.44
N LEU A 97 -14.69 22.13 -9.80
CA LEU A 97 -14.27 22.70 -8.52
C LEU A 97 -13.83 24.16 -8.72
N GLU A 98 -14.78 25.09 -8.85
CA GLU A 98 -14.51 26.51 -8.62
C GLU A 98 -14.62 26.77 -7.10
N LEU A 99 -13.48 26.67 -6.42
CA LEU A 99 -13.36 27.00 -5.00
C LEU A 99 -13.50 28.51 -4.83
N ARG A 100 -14.67 28.99 -4.37
CA ARG A 100 -14.84 30.39 -3.97
C ARG A 100 -14.03 30.65 -2.71
N MET A 101 -12.85 31.24 -2.88
CA MET A 101 -12.04 31.80 -1.79
C MET A 101 -12.74 33.03 -1.23
N ALA A 102 -13.56 32.85 -0.19
CA ALA A 102 -14.10 33.95 0.60
C ALA A 102 -13.94 33.63 2.10
N THR A 103 -13.76 34.70 2.86
CA THR A 103 -13.47 34.80 4.29
C THR A 103 -14.37 33.91 5.16
N PHE A 104 -13.77 33.10 6.05
CA PHE A 104 -14.44 32.20 7.00
C PHE A 104 -15.48 32.92 7.86
N LEU A 105 -16.77 32.62 7.64
CA LEU A 105 -17.90 33.08 8.44
C LEU A 105 -19.05 32.03 8.45
N GLY A 106 -18.86 30.84 9.05
CA GLY A 106 -19.99 29.98 9.48
C GLY A 106 -19.78 28.47 9.49
N ASN A 107 -20.85 27.73 9.84
CA ASN A 107 -20.92 26.26 9.81
C ASN A 107 -20.86 25.68 8.37
N ASP A 108 -21.29 26.47 7.38
CA ASP A 108 -21.24 26.08 5.97
C ASP A 108 -19.79 25.92 5.49
N ASP A 109 -18.86 26.77 5.98
CA ASP A 109 -17.43 26.67 5.66
C ASP A 109 -16.77 25.40 6.24
N LEU A 110 -17.19 24.98 7.44
CA LEU A 110 -16.68 23.75 8.07
C LEU A 110 -17.10 22.50 7.28
N ALA A 111 -18.34 22.49 6.80
CA ALA A 111 -18.83 21.42 5.93
C ALA A 111 -18.08 21.39 4.60
N ASP A 112 -17.79 22.56 4.02
CA ASP A 112 -17.03 22.68 2.77
C ASP A 112 -15.58 22.20 2.90
N ILE A 113 -14.91 22.47 4.03
CA ILE A 113 -13.57 21.95 4.31
C ILE A 113 -13.59 20.43 4.42
N LYS A 114 -14.54 19.87 5.18
CA LYS A 114 -14.68 18.42 5.33
C LYS A 114 -14.98 17.74 4.00
N SER A 115 -15.82 18.35 3.16
CA SER A 115 -16.08 17.89 1.79
C SER A 115 -14.81 17.93 0.93
N SER A 116 -14.02 19.01 1.04
CA SER A 116 -12.75 19.16 0.33
C SER A 116 -11.73 18.11 0.78
N MET A 117 -11.64 17.82 2.08
CA MET A 117 -10.79 16.76 2.63
C MET A 117 -11.17 15.38 2.10
N GLN A 118 -12.47 15.06 2.06
CA GLN A 118 -12.96 13.80 1.49
C GLN A 118 -12.63 13.69 -0.01
N ALA A 119 -12.77 14.78 -0.76
CA ALA A 119 -12.39 14.84 -2.16
C ALA A 119 -10.87 14.63 -2.34
N MET A 120 -10.05 15.25 -1.50
CA MET A 120 -8.59 15.06 -1.52
C MET A 120 -8.20 13.60 -1.27
N VAL A 121 -8.74 12.95 -0.24
CA VAL A 121 -8.46 11.52 0.03
C VAL A 121 -8.93 10.64 -1.14
N SER A 122 -10.08 10.95 -1.74
CA SER A 122 -10.60 10.20 -2.89
C SER A 122 -9.74 10.36 -4.15
N LEU A 123 -9.18 11.55 -4.38
CA LEU A 123 -8.29 11.85 -5.50
C LEU A 123 -6.92 11.22 -5.28
N ASP A 124 -6.36 11.30 -4.07
CA ASP A 124 -5.08 10.67 -3.71
C ASP A 124 -5.10 9.16 -3.98
N ASN A 125 -6.16 8.47 -3.53
CA ASN A 125 -6.32 7.03 -3.75
C ASN A 125 -6.36 6.62 -5.24
N ARG A 126 -6.69 7.54 -6.15
CA ARG A 126 -6.79 7.28 -7.60
C ARG A 126 -5.57 7.77 -8.37
N HIS A 127 -5.08 8.95 -8.05
CA HIS A 127 -4.13 9.69 -8.88
C HIS A 127 -2.82 10.04 -8.15
N GLY A 128 -2.67 9.69 -6.87
CA GLY A 128 -1.52 10.12 -6.06
C GLY A 128 -1.67 11.53 -5.50
N GLY A 129 -0.82 11.85 -4.54
CA GLY A 129 -0.97 13.00 -3.66
C GLY A 129 -0.15 14.23 -4.03
N ALA A 130 0.75 14.13 -5.01
CA ALA A 130 1.74 15.17 -5.30
C ALA A 130 1.09 16.56 -5.55
N GLU A 131 0.15 16.64 -6.49
CA GLU A 131 -0.55 17.88 -6.82
C GLU A 131 -1.47 18.40 -5.71
N LEU A 132 -1.98 17.49 -4.86
CA LEU A 132 -2.90 17.81 -3.77
C LEU A 132 -2.19 18.44 -2.56
N THR A 133 -0.88 18.20 -2.41
CA THR A 133 -0.08 18.73 -1.29
C THR A 133 -0.18 20.25 -1.17
N ARG A 134 -0.09 20.97 -2.30
CA ARG A 134 -0.20 22.44 -2.33
C ARG A 134 -1.60 22.93 -1.93
N LEU A 135 -2.65 22.20 -2.32
CA LEU A 135 -4.02 22.52 -1.92
C LEU A 135 -4.21 22.32 -0.41
N GLY A 136 -3.77 21.19 0.12
CA GLY A 136 -3.82 20.89 1.56
C GLY A 136 -3.13 21.95 2.40
N GLY A 137 -1.91 22.33 2.02
CA GLY A 137 -1.16 23.37 2.73
C GLY A 137 -1.83 24.75 2.71
N ARG A 138 -2.51 25.13 1.61
CA ARG A 138 -3.28 26.39 1.53
C ARG A 138 -4.52 26.35 2.42
N LEU A 139 -5.28 25.26 2.36
CA LEU A 139 -6.48 25.08 3.20
C LEU A 139 -6.09 25.08 4.69
N PHE A 140 -5.02 24.38 5.05
CA PHE A 140 -4.52 24.34 6.42
C PHE A 140 -4.13 25.74 6.91
N ARG A 141 -3.38 26.51 6.10
CA ARG A 141 -3.00 27.89 6.46
C ARG A 141 -4.23 28.77 6.70
N SER A 142 -5.21 28.71 5.81
CA SER A 142 -6.45 29.50 5.94
C SER A 142 -7.22 29.13 7.20
N LEU A 143 -7.32 27.84 7.52
CA LEU A 143 -8.00 27.36 8.73
C LEU A 143 -7.22 27.74 10.00
N HIS A 144 -5.89 27.60 9.98
CA HIS A 144 -5.01 28.00 11.07
C HIS A 144 -5.13 29.49 11.40
N GLU A 145 -5.10 30.36 10.38
CA GLU A 145 -5.32 31.81 10.54
C GLU A 145 -6.70 32.09 11.16
N SER A 146 -7.76 31.44 10.64
CA SER A 146 -9.13 31.58 11.15
C SER A 146 -9.27 31.19 12.63
N ILE A 147 -8.59 30.14 13.09
CA ILE A 147 -8.60 29.71 14.50
C ILE A 147 -7.90 30.75 15.40
N GLY A 148 -6.83 31.37 14.90
CA GLY A 148 -6.01 32.34 15.63
C GLY A 148 -6.65 33.72 15.77
N THR A 149 -7.36 34.18 14.74
CA THR A 149 -7.91 35.55 14.70
C THR A 149 -9.43 35.63 14.85
N GLY A 150 -10.14 34.51 14.70
CA GLY A 150 -11.61 34.48 14.69
C GLY A 150 -12.26 34.41 16.08
N ALA A 151 -13.32 35.19 16.28
CA ALA A 151 -14.20 35.08 17.43
C ALA A 151 -15.23 33.97 17.20
N HIS A 152 -14.88 32.74 17.59
CA HIS A 152 -15.71 31.55 17.40
C HIS A 152 -16.45 31.17 18.68
N GLN A 153 -17.68 30.69 18.57
CA GLN A 153 -18.36 30.05 19.70
C GLN A 153 -17.56 28.83 20.18
N PRO A 154 -17.53 28.51 21.49
CA PRO A 154 -16.68 27.43 22.01
C PRO A 154 -16.89 26.05 21.36
N SER A 155 -18.14 25.71 21.01
CA SER A 155 -18.47 24.47 20.31
C SER A 155 -17.85 24.42 18.92
N ILE A 156 -18.05 25.47 18.12
CA ILE A 156 -17.51 25.59 16.75
C ILE A 156 -15.98 25.62 16.79
N ARG A 157 -15.39 26.30 17.79
CA ARG A 157 -13.94 26.37 17.95
C ARG A 157 -13.33 24.97 18.14
N LYS A 158 -13.97 24.10 18.94
CA LYS A 158 -13.50 22.73 19.14
C LYS A 158 -13.52 21.93 17.83
N ASP A 159 -14.59 22.05 17.05
CA ASP A 159 -14.73 21.36 15.76
C ASP A 159 -13.73 21.88 14.71
N LEU A 160 -13.44 23.19 14.70
CA LEU A 160 -12.41 23.78 13.85
C LEU A 160 -11.02 23.28 14.21
N ILE A 161 -10.69 23.20 15.51
CA ILE A 161 -9.41 22.66 16.00
C ILE A 161 -9.27 21.18 15.59
N ALA A 162 -10.31 20.36 15.78
CA ALA A 162 -10.28 18.96 15.34
C ALA A 162 -10.07 18.83 13.83
N THR A 163 -10.79 19.64 13.05
CA THR A 163 -10.68 19.68 11.58
C THR A 163 -9.30 20.15 11.12
N ALA A 164 -8.67 21.08 11.84
CA ALA A 164 -7.29 21.50 11.57
C ALA A 164 -6.29 20.34 11.78
N GLY A 165 -6.51 19.54 12.82
CA GLY A 165 -5.70 18.34 13.09
C GLY A 165 -5.82 17.30 11.97
N GLU A 166 -7.05 16.99 11.55
CA GLU A 166 -7.32 16.05 10.46
C GLU A 166 -6.80 16.57 9.10
N LEU A 167 -6.98 17.85 8.80
CA LEU A 167 -6.46 18.45 7.57
C LEU A 167 -4.91 18.47 7.55
N ALA A 168 -4.27 18.72 8.69
CA ALA A 168 -2.82 18.61 8.81
C ALA A 168 -2.35 17.16 8.62
N GLU A 169 -3.05 16.17 9.17
CA GLU A 169 -2.75 14.75 8.97
C GLU A 169 -2.82 14.37 7.49
N ILE A 170 -3.92 14.72 6.81
CA ILE A 170 -4.10 14.48 5.36
C ILE A 170 -2.99 15.19 4.58
N THR A 171 -2.68 16.45 4.90
CA THR A 171 -1.62 17.19 4.20
C THR A 171 -0.25 16.56 4.42
N GLY A 172 0.02 16.03 5.61
CA GLY A 172 1.23 15.27 5.92
C GLY A 172 1.33 13.98 5.11
N TRP A 173 0.22 13.25 4.93
CA TRP A 173 0.16 12.07 4.08
C TRP A 173 0.41 12.40 2.59
N LEU A 174 -0.20 13.46 2.08
CA LEU A 174 0.00 13.90 0.70
C LEU A 174 1.45 14.34 0.45
N ALA A 175 2.02 15.13 1.37
CA ALA A 175 3.42 15.51 1.33
C ALA A 175 4.35 14.28 1.36
N TYR A 176 3.94 13.22 2.04
CA TYR A 176 4.71 11.98 2.09
C TYR A 176 4.68 11.23 0.75
N ASP A 177 3.54 11.20 0.07
CA ASP A 177 3.45 10.66 -1.29
C ASP A 177 4.21 11.52 -2.32
N ALA A 178 4.25 12.84 -2.10
CA ALA A 178 4.99 13.82 -2.87
C ALA A 178 6.52 13.82 -2.60
N ASP A 179 6.99 13.01 -1.65
CA ASP A 179 8.40 12.96 -1.21
C ASP A 179 8.91 14.27 -0.55
N GLU A 180 8.01 15.13 -0.07
CA GLU A 180 8.32 16.42 0.58
C GLU A 180 8.58 16.26 2.10
N HIS A 181 9.67 15.59 2.46
CA HIS A 181 9.93 15.12 3.83
C HIS A 181 9.92 16.20 4.94
N ASP A 182 10.39 17.41 4.66
CA ASP A 182 10.33 18.51 5.61
C ASP A 182 8.88 18.94 5.90
N LEU A 183 8.02 18.91 4.87
CA LEU A 183 6.62 19.23 5.03
C LEU A 183 5.89 18.12 5.79
N VAL A 184 6.20 16.85 5.54
CA VAL A 184 5.66 15.70 6.30
C VAL A 184 5.89 15.91 7.80
N ARG A 185 7.13 16.22 8.20
CA ARG A 185 7.47 16.43 9.62
C ARG A 185 6.70 17.60 10.22
N ARG A 186 6.62 18.74 9.52
CA ARG A 186 5.85 19.91 9.97
C ARG A 186 4.37 19.59 10.14
N MET A 187 3.75 18.99 9.12
CA MET A 187 2.32 18.70 9.15
C MET A 187 1.94 17.63 10.17
N ASN A 188 2.78 16.61 10.38
CA ASN A 188 2.57 15.66 11.48
C ASN A 188 2.64 16.35 12.86
N GLN A 189 3.55 17.31 13.05
CA GLN A 189 3.63 18.06 14.31
C GLN A 189 2.41 18.96 14.53
N GLU A 190 1.96 19.67 13.49
CA GLU A 190 0.72 20.45 13.52
C GLU A 190 -0.49 19.56 13.83
N ALA A 191 -0.61 18.43 13.15
CA ALA A 191 -1.67 17.46 13.38
C ALA A 191 -1.69 17.00 14.85
N LEU A 192 -0.56 16.55 15.40
CA LEU A 192 -0.47 16.14 16.80
C LEU A 192 -0.82 17.27 17.79
N TYR A 193 -0.44 18.51 17.48
CA TYR A 193 -0.80 19.67 18.31
C TYR A 193 -2.32 19.88 18.33
N PHE A 194 -2.95 19.96 17.16
CA PHE A 194 -4.38 20.22 17.03
C PHE A 194 -5.25 19.06 17.51
N THR A 195 -4.88 17.81 17.23
CA THR A 195 -5.64 16.63 17.71
C THR A 195 -5.61 16.53 19.22
N ARG A 196 -4.46 16.77 19.87
CA ARG A 196 -4.36 16.81 21.33
C ARG A 196 -5.14 17.95 21.94
N LEU A 197 -5.12 19.13 21.31
CA LEU A 197 -5.91 20.28 21.75
C LEU A 197 -7.42 20.01 21.63
N ALA A 198 -7.86 19.28 20.60
CA ALA A 198 -9.24 18.86 20.42
C ALA A 198 -9.66 17.66 21.30
N GLY A 199 -8.69 16.88 21.79
CA GLY A 199 -8.91 15.57 22.42
C GLY A 199 -9.31 14.49 21.42
N ASP A 200 -8.90 14.60 20.15
CA ASP A 200 -9.16 13.63 19.09
C ASP A 200 -8.06 12.55 19.05
N THR A 201 -8.19 11.56 19.93
CA THR A 201 -7.27 10.42 19.98
C THR A 201 -7.26 9.60 18.68
N SER A 202 -8.35 9.61 17.91
CA SER A 202 -8.44 8.79 16.69
C SER A 202 -7.48 9.29 15.61
N ILE A 203 -7.51 10.59 15.33
CA ILE A 203 -6.60 11.21 14.36
C ILE A 203 -5.18 11.35 14.92
N GLU A 204 -5.02 11.49 16.24
CA GLU A 204 -3.71 11.41 16.87
C GLU A 204 -3.02 10.06 16.57
N LEU A 205 -3.72 8.94 16.73
CA LEU A 205 -3.19 7.60 16.44
C LEU A 205 -2.87 7.44 14.94
N LEU A 206 -3.72 7.95 14.05
CA LEU A 206 -3.43 7.97 12.62
C LEU A 206 -2.18 8.82 12.30
N THR A 207 -1.99 9.94 12.99
CA THR A 207 -0.81 10.78 12.78
C THR A 207 0.47 10.10 13.30
N LEU A 208 0.41 9.44 14.46
CA LEU A 208 1.56 8.71 15.03
C LEU A 208 1.97 7.52 14.15
N GLN A 209 1.02 6.79 13.56
CA GLN A 209 1.35 5.69 12.65
C GLN A 209 2.04 6.23 11.37
N ASN A 210 1.58 7.37 10.84
CA ASN A 210 2.19 8.03 9.67
C ASN A 210 3.62 8.49 9.99
N ALA A 211 3.82 9.10 11.17
CA ALA A 211 5.14 9.53 11.61
C ALA A 211 6.12 8.34 11.77
N SER A 212 5.67 7.23 12.36
CA SER A 212 6.47 6.01 12.46
C SER A 212 6.81 5.43 11.07
N MET A 213 5.83 5.36 10.17
CA MET A 213 6.05 4.90 8.79
C MET A 213 7.06 5.78 8.04
N HIS A 214 6.93 7.10 8.16
CA HIS A 214 7.82 8.08 7.51
C HIS A 214 9.25 7.97 8.05
N ALA A 215 9.42 7.87 9.37
CA ALA A 215 10.74 7.64 9.99
C ALA A 215 11.41 6.35 9.47
N GLY A 216 10.65 5.25 9.41
CA GLY A 216 11.15 3.99 8.86
C GLY A 216 11.52 4.09 7.38
N PHE A 217 10.77 4.84 6.59
CA PHE A 217 11.07 5.07 5.18
C PHE A 217 12.34 5.90 4.96
N LEU A 218 12.64 6.85 5.85
CA LEU A 218 13.91 7.59 5.87
C LEU A 218 15.08 6.82 6.49
N ASN A 219 14.92 5.51 6.72
CA ASN A 219 15.91 4.66 7.36
C ASN A 219 16.33 5.15 8.76
N ARG A 220 15.36 5.66 9.54
CA ARG A 220 15.52 6.06 10.95
C ARG A 220 14.78 5.08 11.87
N PRO A 221 15.22 3.81 11.97
CA PRO A 221 14.46 2.76 12.64
C PRO A 221 14.25 3.01 14.14
N HIS A 222 15.21 3.64 14.83
CA HIS A 222 15.05 3.95 16.26
C HIS A 222 13.91 4.95 16.52
N GLU A 223 13.82 6.01 15.72
CA GLU A 223 12.70 6.96 15.84
C GLU A 223 11.36 6.29 15.51
N ALA A 224 11.32 5.45 14.46
CA ALA A 224 10.11 4.70 14.11
C ALA A 224 9.66 3.77 15.25
N LEU A 225 10.63 3.12 15.91
CA LEU A 225 10.42 2.23 17.05
C LEU A 225 9.93 2.99 18.29
N ASP A 226 10.54 4.13 18.62
CA ASP A 226 10.15 4.96 19.76
C ASP A 226 8.71 5.45 19.61
N ILE A 227 8.32 5.88 18.40
CA ILE A 227 6.93 6.29 18.12
C ILE A 227 5.98 5.10 18.31
N ALA A 228 6.30 3.92 17.75
CA ALA A 228 5.45 2.74 17.89
C ALA A 228 5.29 2.29 19.35
N ASN A 229 6.38 2.28 20.13
CA ASN A 229 6.35 1.95 21.56
C ASN A 229 5.57 2.99 22.36
N SER A 230 5.67 4.28 22.03
CA SER A 230 4.91 5.33 22.72
C SER A 230 3.39 5.09 22.69
N VAL A 231 2.88 4.41 21.65
CA VAL A 231 1.48 4.03 21.55
C VAL A 231 1.19 2.68 22.19
N LEU A 232 2.02 1.66 21.93
CA LEU A 232 1.80 0.29 22.44
C LEU A 232 1.96 0.18 23.96
N ASP A 233 2.89 0.94 24.54
CA ASP A 233 3.22 0.97 25.96
C ASP A 233 2.50 2.14 26.68
N GLY A 234 1.85 3.02 25.92
CA GLY A 234 1.10 4.17 26.43
C GLY A 234 -0.29 3.81 26.97
N SER A 235 -1.02 4.84 27.40
CA SER A 235 -2.38 4.70 27.95
C SER A 235 -3.51 4.72 26.91
N TYR A 236 -3.17 4.50 25.63
CA TYR A 236 -4.16 4.50 24.56
C TYR A 236 -5.06 3.26 24.62
N HIS A 237 -6.37 3.45 24.44
CA HIS A 237 -7.29 2.34 24.20
C HIS A 237 -7.26 1.96 22.72
N LEU A 238 -6.63 0.84 22.39
CA LEU A 238 -6.48 0.36 21.02
C LEU A 238 -7.48 -0.75 20.73
N THR A 239 -8.22 -0.63 19.63
CA THR A 239 -8.94 -1.78 19.08
C THR A 239 -7.94 -2.84 18.56
N PRO A 240 -8.33 -4.12 18.40
CA PRO A 240 -7.45 -5.14 17.86
C PRO A 240 -6.78 -4.74 16.53
N ARG A 241 -7.54 -4.12 15.62
CA ARG A 241 -7.03 -3.66 14.32
C ARG A 241 -6.03 -2.50 14.43
N VAL A 242 -6.27 -1.53 15.30
CA VAL A 242 -5.31 -0.44 15.53
C VAL A 242 -4.07 -0.98 16.25
N ARG A 243 -4.21 -1.92 17.19
CA ARG A 243 -3.09 -2.58 17.84
C ARG A 243 -2.24 -3.37 16.82
N ALA A 244 -2.87 -4.12 15.91
CA ALA A 244 -2.21 -4.81 14.82
C ALA A 244 -1.35 -3.84 13.98
N LEU A 245 -1.91 -2.67 13.62
CA LEU A 245 -1.17 -1.65 12.89
C LEU A 245 0.10 -1.19 13.63
N PHE A 246 0.01 -0.88 14.93
CA PHE A 246 1.19 -0.44 15.68
C PHE A 246 2.21 -1.57 15.92
N LEU A 247 1.77 -2.82 16.04
CA LEU A 247 2.67 -3.98 16.03
C LEU A 247 3.41 -4.11 14.70
N ILE A 248 2.74 -3.86 13.57
CA ILE A 248 3.39 -3.82 12.25
C ILE A 248 4.44 -2.70 12.19
N ARG A 249 4.13 -1.50 12.71
CA ARG A 249 5.10 -0.39 12.76
C ARG A 249 6.33 -0.74 13.60
N LYS A 250 6.12 -1.34 14.79
CA LYS A 250 7.20 -1.85 15.64
C LYS A 250 8.03 -2.93 14.92
N ALA A 251 7.37 -3.89 14.29
CA ALA A 251 8.03 -4.96 13.53
C ALA A 251 8.91 -4.41 12.40
N ARG A 252 8.39 -3.46 11.62
CA ARG A 252 9.13 -2.80 10.54
C ARG A 252 10.40 -2.13 11.05
N ALA A 253 10.30 -1.40 12.15
CA ALA A 253 11.44 -0.72 12.78
C ALA A 253 12.50 -1.71 13.31
N LEU A 254 12.06 -2.78 14.00
CA LEU A 254 12.94 -3.83 14.51
C LEU A 254 13.65 -4.59 13.38
N ALA A 255 12.92 -4.97 12.32
CA ALA A 255 13.49 -5.65 11.17
C ALA A 255 14.55 -4.80 10.45
N GLN A 256 14.32 -3.48 10.32
CA GLN A 256 15.32 -2.54 9.78
C GLN A 256 16.57 -2.42 10.67
N GLY A 257 16.43 -2.65 11.97
CA GLY A 257 17.55 -2.77 12.92
C GLY A 257 18.20 -4.16 12.95
N GLY A 258 17.75 -5.11 12.14
CA GLY A 258 18.25 -6.49 12.11
C GLY A 258 17.69 -7.43 13.18
N ASP A 259 16.66 -7.02 13.92
CA ASP A 259 16.05 -7.85 14.96
C ASP A 259 14.93 -8.74 14.38
N ALA A 260 15.19 -10.05 14.36
CA ALA A 260 14.28 -11.07 13.84
C ALA A 260 12.99 -11.25 14.67
N SER A 261 12.93 -10.71 15.90
CA SER A 261 11.70 -10.69 16.71
C SER A 261 10.54 -9.99 16.00
N ALA A 262 10.85 -9.13 15.02
CA ALA A 262 9.90 -8.51 14.11
C ALA A 262 8.91 -9.49 13.47
N LEU A 263 9.36 -10.67 13.05
CA LEU A 263 8.47 -11.65 12.39
C LEU A 263 7.45 -12.25 13.36
N GLN A 264 7.77 -12.32 14.65
CA GLN A 264 6.81 -12.75 15.66
C GLN A 264 5.72 -11.68 15.87
N LEU A 265 6.09 -10.41 15.87
CA LEU A 265 5.13 -9.30 15.95
C LEU A 265 4.21 -9.23 14.72
N ILE A 266 4.71 -9.55 13.52
CA ILE A 266 3.87 -9.68 12.32
C ILE A 266 2.83 -10.79 12.50
N LYS A 267 3.21 -11.95 13.06
CA LYS A 267 2.25 -13.03 13.36
C LYS A 267 1.19 -12.61 14.36
N GLU A 268 1.58 -11.89 15.42
CA GLU A 268 0.64 -11.34 16.40
C GLU A 268 -0.32 -10.34 15.76
N ALA A 269 0.20 -9.41 14.94
CA ALA A 269 -0.62 -8.46 14.20
C ALA A 269 -1.62 -9.15 13.26
N ARG A 270 -1.21 -10.23 12.60
CA ARG A 270 -2.09 -11.04 11.75
C ARG A 270 -3.20 -11.71 12.55
N SER A 271 -2.90 -12.27 13.71
CA SER A 271 -3.91 -12.84 14.61
C SER A 271 -4.96 -11.79 15.01
N LEU A 272 -4.53 -10.59 15.39
CA LEU A 272 -5.44 -9.50 15.76
C LEU A 272 -6.27 -8.99 14.56
N TYR A 273 -5.74 -9.07 13.34
CA TYR A 273 -6.50 -8.76 12.13
C TYR A 273 -7.57 -9.82 11.84
N GLU A 274 -7.25 -11.09 12.05
CA GLU A 274 -8.14 -12.24 11.83
C GLU A 274 -9.32 -12.28 12.82
N ASP A 275 -9.17 -11.66 14.00
CA ASP A 275 -10.27 -11.43 14.96
C ASP A 275 -11.40 -10.55 14.39
N GLY A 276 -11.19 -9.89 13.24
CA GLY A 276 -12.22 -9.20 12.48
C GLY A 276 -12.38 -7.72 12.83
N THR A 277 -13.53 -7.15 12.48
CA THR A 277 -13.85 -5.72 12.69
C THR A 277 -14.62 -5.47 13.96
N SER A 278 -14.23 -4.44 14.69
CA SER A 278 -14.95 -3.92 15.86
C SER A 278 -15.85 -2.75 15.47
N ALA A 279 -16.98 -2.60 16.15
CA ALA A 279 -17.83 -1.41 16.03
C ALA A 279 -17.13 -0.12 16.51
N THR A 280 -16.05 -0.26 17.29
CA THR A 280 -15.22 0.85 17.80
C THR A 280 -14.00 1.13 16.94
N ASP A 281 -13.79 0.39 15.83
CA ASP A 281 -12.70 0.70 14.92
C ASP A 281 -12.88 2.10 14.34
N PRO A 282 -11.82 2.92 14.30
CA PRO A 282 -11.93 4.23 13.70
C PRO A 282 -12.22 4.09 12.20
N ALA A 283 -12.98 5.02 11.64
CA ALA A 283 -13.42 4.94 10.25
C ALA A 283 -12.25 4.75 9.29
N TRP A 284 -11.12 5.42 9.53
CA TRP A 284 -9.90 5.32 8.72
C TRP A 284 -9.24 3.95 8.75
N ALA A 285 -9.54 3.03 9.68
CA ALA A 285 -8.90 1.72 9.77
C ALA A 285 -9.23 0.77 8.60
N TRP A 286 -10.12 1.18 7.68
CA TRP A 286 -10.54 0.38 6.52
C TRP A 286 -9.39 -0.09 5.62
N TRP A 287 -8.28 0.65 5.55
CA TRP A 287 -7.14 0.32 4.70
C TRP A 287 -6.22 -0.74 5.32
N ILE A 288 -6.40 -1.06 6.61
CA ILE A 288 -5.67 -2.16 7.27
C ILE A 288 -6.29 -3.47 6.78
N ASP A 289 -5.78 -3.95 5.65
CA ASP A 289 -6.27 -5.13 4.95
C ASP A 289 -5.15 -6.16 4.66
N GLU A 290 -5.50 -7.22 3.94
CA GLU A 290 -4.56 -8.28 3.61
C GLU A 290 -3.35 -7.78 2.80
N ARG A 291 -3.54 -6.81 1.89
CA ARG A 291 -2.45 -6.33 1.04
C ARG A 291 -1.37 -5.64 1.89
N GLU A 292 -1.77 -4.91 2.92
CA GLU A 292 -0.88 -4.17 3.82
C GLU A 292 -0.13 -5.11 4.74
N LEU A 293 -0.81 -6.16 5.23
CA LEU A 293 -0.17 -7.22 6.00
C LEU A 293 0.91 -7.93 5.18
N GLN A 294 0.57 -8.34 3.95
CA GLN A 294 1.51 -8.97 3.03
C GLN A 294 2.68 -8.03 2.70
N TRP A 295 2.38 -6.77 2.39
CA TRP A 295 3.39 -5.77 2.05
C TRP A 295 4.38 -5.54 3.20
N HIS A 296 3.89 -5.29 4.41
CA HIS A 296 4.75 -5.02 5.54
C HIS A 296 5.53 -6.24 6.01
N GLU A 297 4.95 -7.45 5.94
CA GLU A 297 5.68 -8.70 6.17
C GLU A 297 6.82 -8.86 5.16
N ALA A 298 6.56 -8.61 3.87
CA ALA A 298 7.57 -8.65 2.81
C ALA A 298 8.73 -7.69 3.11
N MET A 299 8.42 -6.45 3.50
CA MET A 299 9.45 -5.46 3.79
C MET A 299 10.24 -5.80 5.07
N CYS A 300 9.63 -6.44 6.07
CA CYS A 300 10.35 -6.94 7.25
C CYS A 300 11.33 -8.06 6.86
N ARG A 301 10.86 -9.04 6.08
CA ARG A 301 11.69 -10.15 5.59
C ARG A 301 12.85 -9.67 4.73
N GLN A 302 12.59 -8.72 3.83
CA GLN A 302 13.63 -8.12 3.00
C GLN A 302 14.70 -7.42 3.84
N ALA A 303 14.30 -6.67 4.89
CA ALA A 303 15.25 -6.02 5.79
C ALA A 303 16.10 -7.01 6.59
N LEU A 304 15.56 -8.19 6.90
CA LEU A 304 16.27 -9.29 7.57
C LEU A 304 17.09 -10.18 6.61
N GLY A 305 17.09 -9.87 5.31
CA GLY A 305 17.82 -10.65 4.30
C GLY A 305 17.12 -11.92 3.81
N ASP A 306 15.88 -12.18 4.22
CA ASP A 306 15.05 -13.29 3.74
C ASP A 306 14.39 -12.92 2.39
N THR A 307 15.22 -12.77 1.36
CA THR A 307 14.84 -12.25 0.03
C THR A 307 13.84 -13.13 -0.70
N GLY A 308 13.92 -14.45 -0.50
CA GLY A 308 12.99 -15.41 -1.08
C GLY A 308 11.56 -15.21 -0.58
N GLN A 309 11.35 -15.28 0.74
CA GLN A 309 10.02 -15.07 1.31
C GLN A 309 9.55 -13.62 1.13
N ALA A 310 10.46 -12.64 1.15
CA ALA A 310 10.10 -11.26 0.85
C ALA A 310 9.43 -11.13 -0.53
N LEU A 311 10.00 -11.75 -1.56
CA LEU A 311 9.44 -11.76 -2.90
C LEU A 311 8.03 -12.34 -2.92
N ASP A 312 7.80 -13.49 -2.30
CA ASP A 312 6.49 -14.15 -2.21
C ASP A 312 5.43 -13.23 -1.60
N HIS A 313 5.78 -12.55 -0.51
CA HIS A 313 4.87 -11.65 0.19
C HIS A 313 4.60 -10.36 -0.60
N PHE A 314 5.57 -9.85 -1.38
CA PHE A 314 5.31 -8.73 -2.30
C PHE A 314 4.37 -9.13 -3.43
N GLU A 315 4.49 -10.34 -3.97
CA GLU A 315 3.57 -10.85 -5.00
C GLU A 315 2.14 -10.97 -4.47
N LEU A 316 1.97 -11.54 -3.26
CA LEU A 316 0.67 -11.62 -2.59
C LEU A 316 0.07 -10.25 -2.31
N SER A 317 0.90 -9.27 -1.98
CA SER A 317 0.46 -7.90 -1.76
C SER A 317 -0.11 -7.28 -3.06
N VAL A 318 0.57 -7.47 -4.18
CA VAL A 318 0.09 -7.05 -5.50
C VAL A 318 -1.19 -7.80 -5.89
N GLU A 319 -1.28 -9.11 -5.67
CA GLU A 319 -2.48 -9.90 -5.93
C GLU A 319 -3.68 -9.49 -5.07
N ALA A 320 -3.43 -9.12 -3.81
CA ALA A 320 -4.47 -8.65 -2.90
C ALA A 320 -4.96 -7.24 -3.23
N THR A 321 -4.20 -6.48 -4.01
CA THR A 321 -4.55 -5.12 -4.44
C THR A 321 -5.59 -5.17 -5.58
N PRO A 322 -6.78 -4.56 -5.45
CA PRO A 322 -7.75 -4.49 -6.53
C PRO A 322 -7.20 -3.75 -7.75
N PRO A 323 -7.49 -4.21 -8.99
CA PRO A 323 -6.97 -3.57 -10.21
C PRO A 323 -7.40 -2.11 -10.41
N HIS A 324 -8.53 -1.70 -9.83
CA HIS A 324 -9.06 -0.33 -9.97
C HIS A 324 -8.42 0.67 -8.99
N GLU A 325 -7.68 0.21 -7.99
CA GLU A 325 -6.92 1.07 -7.07
C GLU A 325 -5.53 1.36 -7.67
N THR A 326 -5.50 2.18 -8.71
CA THR A 326 -4.32 2.48 -9.54
C THR A 326 -3.11 2.96 -8.72
N ARG A 327 -3.31 3.85 -7.73
CA ARG A 327 -2.21 4.35 -6.89
C ARG A 327 -1.61 3.26 -6.00
N SER A 328 -2.45 2.41 -5.41
CA SER A 328 -2.00 1.25 -4.63
C SER A 328 -1.27 0.25 -5.53
N GLN A 329 -1.84 -0.08 -6.70
CA GLN A 329 -1.19 -0.95 -7.69
C GLN A 329 0.20 -0.43 -8.06
N TYR A 330 0.34 0.88 -8.25
CA TYR A 330 1.61 1.50 -8.59
C TYR A 330 2.64 1.31 -7.46
N LEU A 331 2.26 1.61 -6.22
CA LEU A 331 3.13 1.48 -5.06
C LEU A 331 3.57 0.02 -4.79
N HIS A 332 2.63 -0.92 -4.71
CA HIS A 332 2.96 -2.32 -4.39
C HIS A 332 3.84 -2.95 -5.47
N ARG A 333 3.63 -2.58 -6.74
CA ARG A 333 4.48 -3.03 -7.86
C ARG A 333 5.85 -2.40 -7.87
N ALA A 334 6.00 -1.14 -7.44
CA ALA A 334 7.31 -0.51 -7.26
C ALA A 334 8.16 -1.30 -6.26
N TYR A 335 7.56 -1.73 -5.13
CA TYR A 335 8.24 -2.58 -4.15
C TYR A 335 8.51 -3.99 -4.67
N LEU A 336 7.58 -4.59 -5.42
CA LEU A 336 7.81 -5.88 -6.06
C LEU A 336 8.99 -5.81 -7.05
N LEU A 337 9.07 -4.77 -7.88
CA LEU A 337 10.18 -4.55 -8.81
C LEU A 337 11.51 -4.45 -8.06
N LYS A 338 11.53 -3.71 -6.93
CA LYS A 338 12.71 -3.61 -6.07
C LYS A 338 13.13 -4.98 -5.56
N ALA A 339 12.21 -5.78 -5.05
CA ALA A 339 12.50 -7.13 -4.56
C ALA A 339 13.00 -8.06 -5.69
N GLN A 340 12.33 -8.06 -6.85
CA GLN A 340 12.74 -8.85 -8.03
C GLN A 340 14.14 -8.46 -8.52
N THR A 341 14.48 -7.17 -8.48
CA THR A 341 15.82 -6.69 -8.84
C THR A 341 16.88 -7.18 -7.87
N LEU A 342 16.62 -7.07 -6.55
CA LEU A 342 17.53 -7.56 -5.51
C LEU A 342 17.75 -9.07 -5.60
N SER A 343 16.71 -9.82 -5.94
CA SER A 343 16.75 -11.28 -6.13
C SER A 343 17.21 -11.71 -7.53
N ARG A 344 17.49 -10.76 -8.44
CA ARG A 344 17.89 -11.00 -9.85
C ARG A 344 16.88 -11.82 -10.65
N SER A 345 15.59 -11.73 -10.31
CA SER A 345 14.48 -12.35 -11.03
C SER A 345 14.13 -11.52 -12.28
N TRP A 346 15.04 -11.48 -13.25
CA TRP A 346 14.99 -10.51 -14.36
C TRP A 346 13.75 -10.65 -15.26
N ASP A 347 13.31 -11.85 -15.59
CA ASP A 347 12.11 -12.01 -16.42
C ASP A 347 10.85 -11.50 -15.70
N ALA A 348 10.75 -11.75 -14.40
CA ALA A 348 9.67 -11.24 -13.56
C ALA A 348 9.74 -9.71 -13.41
N ALA A 349 10.95 -9.15 -13.22
CA ALA A 349 11.17 -7.71 -13.18
C ALA A 349 10.77 -7.03 -14.51
N ALA A 350 11.11 -7.62 -15.66
CA ALA A 350 10.73 -7.09 -16.98
C ALA A 350 9.21 -7.02 -17.16
N GLU A 351 8.48 -8.04 -16.69
CA GLU A 351 7.02 -8.02 -16.72
C GLU A 351 6.43 -6.98 -15.76
N THR A 352 6.99 -6.85 -14.56
CA THR A 352 6.57 -5.80 -13.61
C THR A 352 6.80 -4.39 -14.18
N ILE A 353 7.91 -4.15 -14.89
CA ILE A 353 8.18 -2.89 -15.58
C ILE A 353 7.10 -2.57 -16.63
N LYS A 354 6.70 -3.55 -17.45
CA LYS A 354 5.62 -3.38 -18.42
C LYS A 354 4.29 -3.03 -17.76
N GLN A 355 4.00 -3.63 -16.60
CA GLN A 355 2.79 -3.37 -15.83
C GLN A 355 2.82 -2.03 -15.09
N LEU A 356 4.00 -1.51 -14.73
CA LEU A 356 4.18 -0.19 -14.12
C LEU A 356 4.02 0.95 -15.13
N ARG A 357 4.42 0.76 -16.39
CA ARG A 357 4.38 1.80 -17.43
C ARG A 357 3.03 2.53 -17.56
N PRO A 358 1.89 1.85 -17.76
CA PRO A 358 0.61 2.55 -17.89
C PRO A 358 0.18 3.26 -16.60
N LEU A 359 0.69 2.83 -15.44
CA LEU A 359 0.39 3.44 -14.15
C LEU A 359 1.19 4.73 -13.92
N THR A 360 2.43 4.81 -14.42
CA THR A 360 3.26 6.03 -14.33
C THR A 360 2.59 7.24 -14.98
N LEU A 361 1.83 7.03 -16.07
CA LEU A 361 1.08 8.10 -16.74
C LEU A 361 -0.20 8.53 -16.02
N GLN A 362 -0.68 7.73 -15.05
CA GLN A 362 -1.97 7.93 -14.37
C GLN A 362 -1.83 8.34 -12.91
N VAL A 363 -0.66 8.12 -12.30
CA VAL A 363 -0.42 8.27 -10.86
C VAL A 363 0.78 9.17 -10.61
N ALA A 364 0.50 10.33 -10.01
CA ALA A 364 1.49 11.29 -9.52
C ALA A 364 1.90 10.95 -8.07
N SER A 365 2.81 9.98 -7.91
CA SER A 365 3.41 9.60 -6.62
C SER A 365 4.93 9.62 -6.71
N ASN A 366 5.56 10.72 -6.28
CA ASN A 366 7.01 10.90 -6.29
C ASN A 366 7.73 9.83 -5.47
N ARG A 367 7.12 9.42 -4.35
CA ARG A 367 7.62 8.33 -3.51
C ARG A 367 7.76 7.02 -4.28
N SER A 368 6.71 6.65 -5.02
CA SER A 368 6.71 5.42 -5.84
C SER A 368 7.70 5.54 -7.00
N MET A 369 7.77 6.70 -7.64
CA MET A 369 8.77 6.98 -8.69
C MET A 369 10.21 6.82 -8.18
N ARG A 370 10.51 7.31 -6.96
CA ARG A 370 11.83 7.13 -6.34
C ARG A 370 12.16 5.65 -6.14
N ILE A 371 11.24 4.86 -5.61
CA ILE A 371 11.45 3.41 -5.41
C ILE A 371 11.75 2.71 -6.74
N ILE A 372 11.03 3.07 -7.81
CA ILE A 372 11.27 2.53 -9.15
C ILE A 372 12.65 2.94 -9.66
N ARG A 373 13.02 4.23 -9.56
CA ARG A 373 14.34 4.71 -9.96
C ARG A 373 15.46 3.99 -9.22
N ASP A 374 15.34 3.84 -7.90
CA ASP A 374 16.32 3.11 -7.08
C ASP A 374 16.45 1.64 -7.51
N ALA A 375 15.33 0.98 -7.83
CA ALA A 375 15.35 -0.39 -8.33
C ALA A 375 16.08 -0.47 -9.69
N LEU A 376 15.78 0.43 -10.63
CA LEU A 376 16.44 0.45 -11.94
C LEU A 376 17.94 0.79 -11.83
N SER A 377 18.33 1.69 -10.94
CA SER A 377 19.74 1.98 -10.66
C SER A 377 20.45 0.79 -10.05
N THR A 378 19.85 0.12 -9.06
CA THR A 378 20.39 -1.13 -8.49
C THR A 378 20.59 -2.20 -9.57
N ALA A 379 19.66 -2.35 -10.50
CA ALA A 379 19.83 -3.27 -11.63
C ALA A 379 21.02 -2.89 -12.53
N SER A 380 21.31 -1.59 -12.67
CA SER A 380 22.40 -1.06 -13.50
C SER A 380 23.79 -1.25 -12.89
N GLU A 381 23.88 -1.30 -11.55
CA GLU A 381 25.14 -1.41 -10.79
C GLU A 381 25.60 -2.86 -10.56
N VAL A 382 24.75 -3.86 -10.84
CA VAL A 382 25.14 -5.28 -10.76
C VAL A 382 26.06 -5.63 -11.94
N ASP A 383 27.34 -5.32 -11.78
CA ASP A 383 28.37 -5.40 -12.81
C ASP A 383 28.98 -6.82 -12.94
N GLY A 384 29.32 -7.20 -14.18
CA GLY A 384 30.07 -8.41 -14.54
C GLY A 384 29.32 -9.45 -15.39
N ASN A 385 28.00 -9.56 -15.27
CA ASN A 385 27.18 -10.39 -16.15
C ASN A 385 26.07 -9.52 -16.73
N ARG A 386 26.03 -9.40 -18.07
CA ARG A 386 25.04 -8.64 -18.84
C ARG A 386 23.68 -8.62 -18.13
N ILE A 387 23.25 -7.43 -17.70
CA ILE A 387 21.82 -7.15 -17.50
C ILE A 387 21.11 -7.68 -18.75
N PRO A 388 20.11 -8.56 -18.61
CA PRO A 388 19.37 -9.03 -19.77
C PRO A 388 18.91 -7.81 -20.59
N GLY A 389 19.15 -7.81 -21.90
CA GLY A 389 18.84 -6.64 -22.75
C GLY A 389 17.41 -6.15 -22.56
N ILE A 390 16.49 -7.06 -22.24
CA ILE A 390 15.10 -6.76 -21.87
C ILE A 390 14.98 -5.81 -20.66
N ILE A 391 15.77 -5.97 -19.59
CA ILE A 391 15.72 -5.08 -18.42
C ILE A 391 16.32 -3.71 -18.75
N HIS A 392 17.40 -3.69 -19.53
CA HIS A 392 17.98 -2.45 -20.01
C HIS A 392 16.97 -1.66 -20.84
N ASP A 393 16.36 -2.29 -21.86
CA ASP A 393 15.47 -1.62 -22.80
C ASP A 393 14.15 -1.19 -22.15
N GLU A 394 13.53 -2.09 -21.37
CA GLU A 394 12.28 -1.80 -20.66
C GLU A 394 12.51 -0.78 -19.54
N GLY A 395 13.65 -0.85 -18.84
CA GLY A 395 14.05 0.08 -17.78
C GLY A 395 14.35 1.47 -18.30
N GLU A 396 15.09 1.60 -19.41
CA GLU A 396 15.34 2.88 -20.08
C GLU A 396 14.05 3.54 -20.56
N HIS A 397 13.11 2.76 -21.08
CA HIS A 397 11.82 3.30 -21.47
C HIS A 397 11.03 3.81 -20.26
N LEU A 398 11.01 3.05 -19.16
CA LEU A 398 10.33 3.48 -17.94
C LEU A 398 10.98 4.74 -17.34
N ARG A 399 12.32 4.88 -17.39
CA ARG A 399 13.03 6.11 -16.99
C ARG A 399 12.56 7.32 -17.78
N ARG A 400 12.48 7.22 -19.11
CA ARG A 400 11.98 8.33 -19.96
C ARG A 400 10.56 8.75 -19.58
N VAL A 401 9.66 7.78 -19.38
CA VAL A 401 8.28 8.08 -18.95
C VAL A 401 8.25 8.76 -17.58
N LEU A 402 9.10 8.35 -16.64
CA LEU A 402 9.21 8.97 -15.32
C LEU A 402 9.74 10.41 -15.39
N ASP A 403 10.66 10.69 -16.31
CA ASP A 403 11.25 12.02 -16.48
C ASP A 403 10.29 12.98 -17.20
N ASP A 404 9.56 12.48 -18.20
CA ASP A 404 8.49 13.23 -18.89
C ASP A 404 7.30 13.53 -17.96
N SER A 405 7.03 12.66 -16.98
CA SER A 405 5.94 12.85 -15.99
C SER A 405 6.35 13.77 -14.83
N ALA A 406 7.63 14.15 -14.73
CA ALA A 406 8.14 15.04 -13.69
C ALA A 406 8.24 16.51 -14.13
N LEU A 407 7.97 16.78 -15.42
CA LEU A 407 7.85 18.11 -16.04
C LEU A 407 6.38 18.53 -16.07
#